data_AF-A0A1I6MKS7-F1
#
_entry.id   AF-A0A1I6MKS7-F1
#
_cell.length_a   1.000
_cell.length_b   1.000
_cell.length_c   1.000
_cell.angle_alpha   90.00
_cell.angle_beta   90.00
_cell.angle_gamma   90.00
#
_symmetry.space_group_name_H-M   'P 1'
#
loop_
_entity.id
_entity.type
_entity.pdbx_description
1 polymer ?
#
loop_
_entity_poly.entity_id
_entity_poly.type
_entity_poly.pdbx_seq_one_letter_code
_entity_poly.pdbx_strand_id
1 'polypeptide(L)'
;MVDELEQWTDFNVAMVGATAALAGLVIVASSVNIGEIIKERSLTARLAAGIAALVLAIVASGLGLVPAIPALWYGLLVLASAVGAAVFQVGATRAIFANENPAARAKFTKSLFGFLPVTAYALGGIAVMLGLPAGLSLAAAGCILAIVAGIVVSWVVLVEVLR
;
A
#
# COMPACT_ATOMS: atom_id res chain seq x y z
N MET A 1 -3.45 15.96 -19.32
CA MET A 1 -2.49 15.34 -18.38
C MET A 1 -1.86 16.31 -17.38
N VAL A 2 -1.13 17.37 -17.77
CA VAL A 2 -0.66 18.36 -16.78
C VAL A 2 -1.87 19.07 -16.12
N ASP A 3 -2.83 19.51 -16.93
CA ASP A 3 -4.11 20.07 -16.46
C ASP A 3 -4.99 19.05 -15.69
N GLU A 4 -4.76 17.75 -15.88
CA GLU A 4 -5.51 16.72 -15.15
C GLU A 4 -4.91 16.53 -13.75
N LEU A 5 -3.58 16.40 -13.63
CA LEU A 5 -2.93 16.31 -12.32
C LEU A 5 -3.27 17.52 -11.43
N GLU A 6 -3.41 18.70 -12.02
CA GLU A 6 -3.84 19.91 -11.31
C GLU A 6 -5.23 19.75 -10.66
N GLN A 7 -6.18 19.10 -11.33
CA GLN A 7 -7.51 18.79 -10.78
C GLN A 7 -7.47 17.77 -9.63
N TRP A 8 -6.43 16.93 -9.57
CA TRP A 8 -6.24 15.95 -8.49
C TRP A 8 -5.40 16.48 -7.34
N THR A 9 -4.97 17.75 -7.37
CA THR A 9 -4.11 18.35 -6.33
C THR A 9 -4.73 18.21 -4.94
N ASP A 10 -5.98 18.62 -4.74
CA ASP A 10 -6.64 18.55 -3.43
C ASP A 10 -6.74 17.11 -2.91
N PHE A 11 -7.01 16.15 -3.81
CA PHE A 11 -7.02 14.74 -3.46
C PHE A 11 -5.62 14.27 -3.03
N ASN A 12 -4.59 14.60 -3.80
CA ASN A 12 -3.21 14.20 -3.52
C ASN A 12 -2.70 14.81 -2.21
N VAL A 13 -3.02 16.08 -1.91
CA VAL A 13 -2.70 16.74 -0.63
C VAL A 13 -3.40 16.03 0.53
N ALA A 14 -4.71 15.77 0.41
CA ALA A 14 -5.46 15.09 1.47
C ALA A 14 -4.92 13.66 1.70
N MET A 15 -4.66 12.92 0.62
CA MET A 15 -4.22 11.54 0.68
C MET A 15 -2.77 11.39 1.17
N VAL A 16 -1.84 12.24 0.73
CA VAL A 16 -0.45 12.18 1.23
C VAL A 16 -0.39 12.46 2.74
N GLY A 17 -1.19 13.42 3.22
CA GLY A 17 -1.31 13.72 4.65
C GLY A 17 -1.94 12.56 5.45
N ALA A 18 -3.09 12.05 4.99
CA ALA A 18 -3.79 10.96 5.65
C ALA A 18 -2.95 9.67 5.71
N THR A 19 -2.31 9.28 4.61
CA THR A 19 -1.47 8.08 4.54
C THR A 19 -0.18 8.22 5.35
N ALA A 20 0.45 9.40 5.38
CA ALA A 20 1.59 9.69 6.25
C ALA A 20 1.23 9.62 7.73
N ALA A 21 0.09 10.20 8.13
CA ALA A 21 -0.41 10.13 9.50
C ALA A 21 -0.70 8.68 9.92
N LEU A 22 -1.39 7.90 9.07
CA LEU A 22 -1.67 6.49 9.33
C LEU A 22 -0.39 5.66 9.40
N ALA A 23 0.58 5.86 8.50
CA ALA A 23 1.85 5.14 8.55
C ALA A 23 2.58 5.43 9.88
N GLY A 24 2.58 6.69 10.33
CA GLY A 24 3.12 7.07 11.64
C GLY A 24 2.40 6.36 12.79
N LEU A 25 1.07 6.38 12.81
CA LEU A 25 0.27 5.70 13.83
C LEU A 25 0.51 4.19 13.88
N VAL A 26 0.62 3.53 12.72
CA VAL A 26 0.94 2.10 12.64
C VAL A 26 2.31 1.79 13.23
N ILE A 27 3.33 2.62 12.93
CA ILE A 27 4.68 2.46 13.49
C ILE A 27 4.66 2.65 15.01
N VAL A 28 3.98 3.68 15.51
CA VAL A 28 3.85 3.94 16.96
C VAL A 28 3.12 2.80 17.67
N ALA A 29 2.01 2.31 17.12
CA ALA A 29 1.29 1.19 17.72
C ALA A 29 2.12 -0.11 17.74
N SER A 30 2.92 -0.32 16.68
CA SER A 30 3.79 -1.49 16.56
C SER A 30 5.00 -1.44 17.50
N SER A 31 5.48 -0.25 17.87
CA SER A 31 6.66 -0.10 18.74
C SER A 31 6.40 -0.61 20.16
N VAL A 32 5.17 -0.46 20.66
CA VAL A 32 4.75 -0.94 21.99
C VAL A 32 4.78 -2.47 22.07
N ASN A 33 4.54 -3.15 20.95
CA ASN A 33 4.41 -4.61 20.88
C ASN A 33 5.52 -5.28 20.05
N ILE A 34 6.60 -4.54 19.74
CA ILE A 34 7.60 -4.98 18.76
C ILE A 34 8.26 -6.30 19.16
N GLY A 35 8.47 -6.52 20.45
CA GLY A 35 9.08 -7.74 20.99
C GLY A 35 8.28 -9.00 20.69
N GLU A 36 6.95 -8.93 20.64
CA GLU A 36 6.10 -10.07 20.26
C GLU A 36 5.99 -10.20 18.73
N ILE A 37 5.84 -9.07 18.02
CA ILE A 37 5.71 -9.05 16.56
C ILE A 37 6.90 -9.74 15.88
N ILE A 38 8.12 -9.53 16.38
CA ILE A 38 9.34 -10.11 15.80
C ILE A 38 9.49 -11.61 16.05
N LYS A 39 8.77 -12.19 17.02
CA LYS A 39 8.81 -13.63 17.30
C LYS A 39 8.07 -14.43 16.23
N GLU A 40 7.04 -13.85 15.62
CA GLU A 40 6.28 -14.50 14.55
C GLU A 40 6.56 -13.85 13.19
N ARG A 41 7.26 -14.60 12.32
CA ARG A 41 7.69 -14.10 11.01
C ARG A 41 6.53 -13.65 10.11
N SER A 42 5.38 -14.31 10.20
CA SER A 42 4.15 -13.94 9.48
C SER A 42 3.62 -12.56 9.90
N LEU A 43 3.60 -12.25 11.20
CA LEU A 43 3.15 -10.97 11.74
C LEU A 43 4.06 -9.85 11.28
N THR A 44 5.38 -10.04 11.42
CA THR A 44 6.38 -9.08 10.94
C THR A 44 6.22 -8.82 9.44
N ALA A 45 6.11 -9.86 8.62
CA ALA A 45 6.00 -9.71 7.17
C ALA A 45 4.70 -9.00 6.75
N ARG A 46 3.59 -9.28 7.43
CA ARG A 46 2.30 -8.63 7.18
C ARG A 46 2.32 -7.16 7.57
N LEU A 47 2.85 -6.84 8.74
CA LEU A 47 3.02 -5.45 9.17
C LEU A 47 3.86 -4.68 8.15
N ALA A 48 4.99 -5.24 7.72
CA ALA A 48 5.84 -4.62 6.70
C ALA A 48 5.10 -4.39 5.37
N ALA A 49 4.28 -5.35 4.92
CA ALA A 49 3.47 -5.19 3.71
C ALA A 49 2.38 -4.10 3.85
N GLY A 50 1.73 -4.01 5.02
CA GLY A 50 0.76 -2.93 5.31
C GLY A 50 1.42 -1.55 5.29
N ILE A 51 2.59 -1.40 5.92
CA ILE A 51 3.37 -0.16 5.89
C ILE A 51 3.82 0.15 4.45
N ALA A 52 4.30 -0.84 3.70
CA ALA A 52 4.71 -0.65 2.31
C ALA A 52 3.56 -0.18 1.41
N ALA A 53 2.33 -0.66 1.62
CA ALA A 53 1.15 -0.18 0.91
C ALA A 53 0.83 1.28 1.23
N LEU A 54 0.93 1.69 2.50
CA LEU A 54 0.75 3.10 2.89
C LEU A 54 1.86 3.98 2.29
N VAL A 55 3.11 3.53 2.31
CA VAL A 55 4.24 4.25 1.70
C VAL A 55 4.07 4.39 0.18
N LEU A 56 3.60 3.34 -0.51
CA LEU A 56 3.24 3.43 -1.92
C LEU A 56 2.23 4.56 -2.17
N ALA A 57 1.21 4.67 -1.31
CA ALA A 57 0.21 5.72 -1.45
C ALA A 57 0.75 7.13 -1.14
N ILE A 58 1.64 7.26 -0.15
CA ILE A 58 2.37 8.51 0.14
C ILE A 58 3.19 8.92 -1.09
N VAL A 59 3.96 8.00 -1.65
CA VAL A 59 4.83 8.29 -2.80
C VAL A 59 4.01 8.65 -4.03
N ALA A 60 2.96 7.88 -4.36
CA ALA A 60 2.12 8.16 -5.52
C ALA A 60 1.40 9.51 -5.42
N SER A 61 0.87 9.84 -4.23
CA SER A 61 0.21 11.13 -3.99
C SER A 61 1.21 12.29 -3.98
N GLY A 62 2.37 12.11 -3.34
CA GLY A 62 3.43 13.12 -3.30
C GLY A 62 4.03 13.41 -4.68
N LEU A 63 4.23 12.38 -5.50
CA LEU A 63 4.64 12.55 -6.91
C LEU A 63 3.59 13.31 -7.73
N GLY A 64 2.31 13.16 -7.40
CA GLY A 64 1.22 13.89 -8.05
C GLY A 64 1.21 15.39 -7.72
N LEU A 65 1.96 15.83 -6.71
CA LEU A 65 2.14 17.23 -6.32
C LEU A 65 3.42 17.86 -6.89
N VAL A 66 4.28 17.08 -7.54
CA VAL A 66 5.51 17.59 -8.14
C VAL A 66 5.14 18.42 -9.37
N PRO A 67 5.45 19.74 -9.40
CA PRO A 67 5.08 20.59 -10.52
C PRO A 67 5.80 20.15 -11.80
N ALA A 68 5.08 20.19 -12.92
CA ALA A 68 5.60 19.87 -14.26
C ALA A 68 6.23 18.47 -14.39
N ILE A 69 5.84 17.50 -13.55
CA ILE A 69 6.27 16.11 -13.71
C ILE A 69 5.69 15.52 -15.01
N PRO A 70 6.53 14.99 -15.93
CA PRO A 70 6.01 14.38 -17.14
C PRO A 70 5.23 13.11 -16.83
N ALA A 71 4.17 12.88 -17.59
CA ALA A 71 3.30 11.71 -17.52
C ALA A 71 4.04 10.37 -17.36
N LEU A 72 5.01 10.18 -18.25
CA LEU A 72 5.83 8.99 -18.33
C LEU A 72 6.61 8.78 -17.03
N TRP A 73 7.19 9.84 -16.45
CA TRP A 73 7.95 9.77 -15.23
C TRP A 73 7.07 9.52 -14.01
N TYR A 74 5.91 10.18 -13.91
CA TYR A 74 4.93 9.88 -12.87
C TYR A 74 4.54 8.40 -12.89
N GLY A 75 4.11 7.90 -14.04
CA GLY A 75 3.68 6.50 -14.19
C GLY A 75 4.81 5.50 -13.90
N LEU A 76 6.04 5.78 -14.37
CA LEU A 76 7.22 4.95 -14.11
C LEU A 76 7.54 4.87 -12.62
N LEU A 77 7.55 6.01 -11.92
CA LEU A 77 7.89 6.06 -10.49
C LEU A 77 6.80 5.43 -9.62
N VAL A 78 5.53 5.61 -9.97
CA VAL A 78 4.41 4.91 -9.33
C VAL A 78 4.53 3.40 -9.55
N LEU A 79 4.83 2.96 -10.78
CA LEU A 79 5.02 1.54 -11.09
C LEU A 79 6.22 0.95 -10.34
N ALA A 80 7.36 1.65 -10.30
CA ALA A 80 8.53 1.23 -9.54
C ALA A 80 8.22 1.10 -8.04
N SER A 81 7.47 2.05 -7.50
CA SER A 81 7.01 2.01 -6.10
C SER A 81 6.05 0.83 -5.86
N ALA A 82 5.16 0.55 -6.81
CA ALA A 82 4.24 -0.58 -6.75
C ALA A 82 4.99 -1.92 -6.78
N VAL A 83 6.03 -2.05 -7.61
CA VAL A 83 6.92 -3.22 -7.62
C VAL A 83 7.62 -3.38 -6.26
N GLY A 84 8.11 -2.30 -5.67
CA GLY A 84 8.68 -2.32 -4.32
C GLY A 84 7.69 -2.85 -3.28
N ALA A 85 6.47 -2.32 -3.25
CA ALA A 85 5.41 -2.80 -2.35
C ALA A 85 5.01 -4.26 -2.63
N ALA A 86 5.02 -4.69 -3.90
CA ALA A 86 4.74 -6.07 -4.30
C ALA A 86 5.73 -7.06 -3.68
N VAL A 87 7.01 -6.70 -3.58
CA VAL A 87 8.03 -7.56 -2.94
C VAL A 87 7.67 -7.85 -1.49
N PHE A 88 7.26 -6.82 -0.72
CA PHE A 88 6.79 -7.00 0.66
C PHE A 88 5.52 -7.85 0.71
N GLN A 89 4.57 -7.62 -0.19
CA GLN A 89 3.31 -8.37 -0.24
C GLN A 89 3.51 -9.85 -0.60
N VAL A 90 4.44 -10.16 -1.51
CA VAL A 90 4.86 -11.53 -1.81
C VAL A 90 5.56 -12.16 -0.61
N GLY A 91 6.43 -11.42 0.09
CA GLY A 91 7.05 -11.87 1.33
C GLY A 91 6.03 -12.23 2.42
N ALA A 92 5.03 -11.35 2.63
CA ALA A 92 3.93 -11.60 3.56
C ALA A 92 3.11 -12.83 3.16
N THR A 93 2.78 -12.96 1.88
CA THR A 93 2.07 -14.13 1.33
C THR A 93 2.86 -15.41 1.62
N ARG A 94 4.14 -15.46 1.26
CA ARG A 94 5.00 -16.62 1.52
C ARG A 94 5.07 -16.98 3.01
N ALA A 95 5.16 -15.97 3.89
CA ALA A 95 5.19 -16.20 5.33
C ALA A 95 3.84 -16.75 5.86
N ILE A 96 2.70 -16.29 5.33
CA ILE A 96 1.38 -16.81 5.69
C ILE A 96 1.21 -18.28 5.26
N PHE A 97 1.68 -18.63 4.05
CA PHE A 97 1.57 -19.98 3.51
C PHE A 97 2.57 -20.96 4.13
N ALA A 98 3.73 -20.49 4.59
CA ALA A 98 4.70 -21.32 5.31
C ALA A 98 4.24 -21.72 6.71
N ASN A 99 3.33 -20.97 7.34
CA ASN A 99 2.75 -21.34 8.62
C ASN A 99 1.74 -22.49 8.42
N GLU A 100 1.97 -23.67 9.02
CA GLU A 100 1.18 -24.91 8.83
C GLU A 100 -0.26 -24.88 9.42
N ASN A 101 -0.74 -23.74 9.93
CA ASN A 101 -2.02 -23.67 10.64
C ASN A 101 -3.26 -23.91 9.71
N PRO A 102 -4.33 -24.62 10.13
CA PRO A 102 -5.37 -25.21 9.26
C PRO A 102 -6.35 -24.27 8.53
N ALA A 103 -6.31 -22.96 8.76
CA ALA A 103 -7.28 -22.01 8.19
C ALA A 103 -6.98 -21.62 6.72
N ALA A 104 -6.66 -22.59 5.85
CA ALA A 104 -6.16 -22.39 4.50
C ALA A 104 -7.04 -21.45 3.62
N ARG A 105 -8.37 -21.48 3.81
CA ARG A 105 -9.30 -20.62 3.06
C ARG A 105 -9.22 -19.14 3.49
N ALA A 106 -8.97 -18.86 4.77
CA ALA A 106 -8.77 -17.50 5.27
C ALA A 106 -7.42 -16.93 4.82
N LYS A 107 -6.40 -17.78 4.60
CA LYS A 107 -5.07 -17.37 4.10
C LYS A 107 -5.16 -16.75 2.70
N PHE A 108 -5.94 -17.38 1.80
CA PHE A 108 -6.09 -16.90 0.44
C PHE A 108 -6.79 -15.52 0.37
N THR A 109 -7.91 -15.36 1.07
CA THR A 109 -8.66 -14.08 1.10
C THR A 109 -7.83 -12.96 1.73
N LYS A 110 -7.10 -13.25 2.82
CA LYS A 110 -6.19 -12.29 3.46
C LYS A 110 -5.06 -11.85 2.52
N SER A 111 -4.47 -12.79 1.76
CA SER A 111 -3.42 -12.48 0.79
C SER A 111 -3.93 -11.63 -0.37
N LEU A 112 -5.10 -11.98 -0.90
CA LEU A 112 -5.70 -11.27 -2.04
C LEU A 112 -5.95 -9.79 -1.70
N PHE A 113 -6.46 -9.52 -0.49
CA PHE A 113 -6.77 -8.16 -0.05
C PHE A 113 -5.54 -7.23 -0.01
N GLY A 114 -4.35 -7.74 0.34
CA GLY A 114 -3.13 -6.93 0.33
C GLY A 114 -2.54 -6.68 -1.07
N PHE A 115 -2.90 -7.50 -2.08
CA PHE A 115 -2.48 -7.25 -3.47
C PHE A 115 -3.35 -6.20 -4.17
N LEU A 116 -4.60 -6.00 -3.74
CA LEU A 116 -5.53 -5.03 -4.34
C LEU A 116 -4.90 -3.63 -4.53
N PRO A 117 -4.38 -2.94 -3.50
CA PRO A 117 -3.79 -1.61 -3.68
C PRO A 117 -2.58 -1.62 -4.62
N VAL A 118 -1.72 -2.63 -4.52
CA VAL A 118 -0.54 -2.79 -5.36
C VAL A 118 -0.93 -2.93 -6.83
N THR A 119 -1.92 -3.77 -7.13
CA THR A 119 -2.42 -3.96 -8.50
C THR A 119 -3.10 -2.72 -9.05
N ALA A 120 -3.90 -2.01 -8.24
CA ALA A 120 -4.54 -0.77 -8.65
C ALA A 120 -3.50 0.32 -9.01
N TYR A 121 -2.45 0.46 -8.20
CA TYR A 121 -1.35 1.39 -8.51
C TYR A 121 -0.50 0.96 -9.70
N ALA A 122 -0.21 -0.33 -9.86
CA ALA A 122 0.53 -0.82 -11.02
C ALA A 122 -0.25 -0.56 -12.33
N LEU A 123 -1.54 -0.89 -12.35
CA LEU A 123 -2.42 -0.61 -13.48
C LEU A 123 -2.60 0.88 -13.72
N GLY A 124 -2.74 1.69 -12.66
CA GLY A 124 -2.81 3.14 -12.74
C GLY A 124 -1.54 3.74 -13.35
N GLY A 125 -0.36 3.34 -12.86
CA GLY A 125 0.92 3.79 -13.41
C GLY A 125 1.09 3.43 -14.89
N ILE A 126 0.78 2.19 -15.28
CA ILE A 126 0.81 1.75 -16.68
C ILE A 126 -0.19 2.56 -17.52
N ALA A 127 -1.42 2.73 -17.04
CA ALA A 127 -2.45 3.49 -17.73
C ALA A 127 -2.04 4.95 -17.95
N VAL A 128 -1.39 5.58 -16.97
CA VAL A 128 -0.84 6.94 -17.12
C VAL A 128 0.29 6.97 -18.15
N MET A 129 1.19 5.98 -18.16
CA MET A 129 2.26 5.90 -19.18
C MET A 129 1.70 5.76 -20.60
N LEU A 130 0.56 5.09 -20.75
CA LEU A 130 -0.15 4.91 -22.01
C LEU A 130 -1.07 6.10 -22.37
N GLY A 131 -1.15 7.13 -21.51
CA GLY A 131 -2.01 8.30 -21.72
C GLY A 131 -3.51 8.00 -21.60
N LEU A 132 -3.88 6.94 -20.88
CA LEU A 132 -5.29 6.58 -20.66
C LEU A 132 -5.91 7.48 -19.58
N PRO A 133 -7.13 8.01 -19.80
CA PRO A 133 -7.78 8.93 -18.87
C PRO A 133 -8.11 8.28 -17.51
N ALA A 134 -8.28 6.96 -17.47
CA ALA A 134 -8.57 6.21 -16.25
C ALA A 134 -7.35 6.05 -15.31
N GLY A 135 -6.14 6.43 -15.73
CA GLY A 135 -4.92 6.17 -14.97
C GLY A 135 -4.90 6.82 -13.58
N LEU A 136 -5.31 8.08 -13.49
CA LEU A 136 -5.38 8.81 -12.21
C LEU A 136 -6.51 8.30 -11.31
N SER A 137 -7.64 7.91 -11.89
CA SER A 137 -8.75 7.30 -11.14
C SER A 137 -8.36 5.94 -10.53
N LEU A 138 -7.56 5.15 -11.26
CA LEU A 138 -7.01 3.89 -10.74
C LEU A 138 -5.99 4.14 -9.62
N ALA A 139 -5.15 5.16 -9.74
CA ALA A 139 -4.23 5.56 -8.67
C ALA A 139 -5.00 6.01 -7.41
N ALA A 140 -6.07 6.80 -7.58
CA ALA A 140 -6.94 7.21 -6.48
C ALA A 140 -7.62 6.01 -5.79
N ALA A 141 -8.13 5.05 -6.56
CA ALA A 141 -8.67 3.81 -6.02
C ALA A 141 -7.60 3.01 -5.27
N GLY A 142 -6.38 2.91 -5.82
CA GLY A 142 -5.23 2.30 -5.15
C GLY A 142 -4.90 2.96 -3.81
N CYS A 143 -5.03 4.28 -3.71
CA CYS A 143 -4.82 5.02 -2.47
C CYS A 143 -5.82 4.64 -1.37
N ILE A 144 -7.11 4.65 -1.71
CA ILE A 144 -8.18 4.28 -0.78
C ILE A 144 -7.98 2.82 -0.33
N LEU A 145 -7.69 1.92 -1.26
CA LEU A 145 -7.40 0.52 -0.96
C LEU A 145 -6.17 0.37 -0.04
N ALA A 146 -5.13 1.18 -0.22
CA ALA A 146 -3.94 1.14 0.61
C ALA A 146 -4.23 1.58 2.05
N ILE A 147 -5.05 2.61 2.23
CA ILE A 147 -5.53 3.06 3.56
C ILE A 147 -6.29 1.93 4.25
N VAL A 148 -7.30 1.36 3.57
CA VAL A 148 -8.12 0.28 4.14
C VAL A 148 -7.26 -0.93 4.47
N ALA A 149 -6.37 -1.34 3.57
CA ALA A 149 -5.44 -2.45 3.79
C ALA A 149 -4.51 -2.18 4.98
N GLY A 150 -3.93 -0.97 5.07
CA GLY A 150 -3.06 -0.57 6.18
C GLY A 150 -3.75 -0.63 7.53
N ILE A 151 -4.98 -0.11 7.62
CA ILE A 151 -5.80 -0.15 8.85
C ILE A 151 -6.11 -1.60 9.25
N VAL A 152 -6.60 -2.41 8.31
CA VAL A 152 -6.95 -3.81 8.56
C VAL A 152 -5.71 -4.59 9.00
N VAL A 153 -4.59 -4.45 8.32
CA VAL A 153 -3.34 -5.13 8.67
C VAL A 153 -2.87 -4.73 10.07
N SER A 154 -2.85 -3.43 10.37
CA SER A 154 -2.46 -2.92 11.69
C SER A 154 -3.33 -3.49 12.80
N TRP A 155 -4.65 -3.45 12.63
CA TRP A 155 -5.59 -4.02 13.60
C TRP A 155 -5.38 -5.51 13.80
N VAL A 156 -5.25 -6.29 12.72
CA VAL A 156 -5.07 -7.74 12.86
C VAL A 156 -3.74 -8.08 13.53
N VAL A 157 -2.65 -7.37 13.22
CA VAL A 157 -1.35 -7.57 13.90
C VAL A 157 -1.47 -7.30 15.40
N LEU A 158 -2.14 -6.21 15.79
CA LEU A 158 -2.35 -5.88 17.21
C LEU A 158 -3.20 -6.93 17.94
N VAL A 159 -4.27 -7.43 17.31
CA VAL A 159 -5.13 -8.46 17.91
C VAL A 159 -4.41 -9.80 18.02
N GLU A 160 -3.67 -10.22 16.99
CA GLU A 160 -2.99 -11.51 16.98
C GLU A 160 -1.80 -11.55 17.96
N VAL A 161 -1.19 -10.42 18.32
CA VAL A 161 -0.16 -10.35 19.38
C VAL A 161 -0.75 -10.61 20.77
N LEU A 162 -2.00 -10.24 21.01
CA LEU A 162 -2.66 -10.38 22.31
C LEU A 162 -3.34 -11.75 22.51
N ARG A 163 -3.31 -12.63 21.50
CA ARG A 163 -3.98 -13.93 21.50
C ARG A 163 -3.02 -15.06 21.85
#